data_AF-A0A971ESD6-F1
#
_entry.id   AF-A0A971ESD6-F1
#
_cell.length_a   1.000
_cell.length_b   1.000
_cell.length_c   1.000
_cell.angle_alpha   90.00
_cell.angle_beta   90.00
_cell.angle_gamma   90.00
#
_symmetry.space_group_name_H-M   'P 1'
#
loop_
_entity.id
_entity.type
_entity.pdbx_description
1 polymer ?
#
loop_
_entity_poly.entity_id
_entity_poly.type
_entity_poly.pdbx_seq_one_letter_code
_entity_poly.pdbx_strand_id
1 'polypeptide(L)'
;MMSSKEMSWISLVILLGVLLLGGCASSPDPEDVVKNGSLEINPAVKIGEALGNYPYFGEKTWVHYRDAQERLIVEFKGIIDLYKFRGCERDGVLLTPEMVYRAARRMRDVNLTYIARFVVSEDGKKFSLKSSSINMDSLKKETGKKQFQKIFDEDYLILQNIYANQPEPSTWEMLYSAGG
;
A
#
# COMPACT_ATOMS: atom_id res chain seq x y z
N MET A 1 -35.92 -43.28 -37.57
CA MET A 1 -36.83 -42.59 -36.63
C MET A 1 -36.26 -42.76 -35.23
N MET A 2 -35.66 -41.71 -34.68
CA MET A 2 -35.02 -41.76 -33.35
C MET A 2 -36.12 -41.63 -32.28
N SER A 3 -36.05 -42.45 -31.23
CA SER A 3 -37.04 -42.49 -30.15
C SER A 3 -37.07 -41.16 -29.38
N SER A 4 -38.25 -40.70 -28.97
CA SER A 4 -38.42 -39.44 -28.21
C SER A 4 -37.63 -39.41 -26.89
N LYS A 5 -37.28 -40.58 -26.35
CA LYS A 5 -36.41 -40.72 -25.16
C LYS A 5 -34.95 -40.39 -25.47
N GLU A 6 -34.46 -40.69 -26.67
CA GLU A 6 -33.05 -40.44 -27.05
C GLU A 6 -32.81 -38.96 -27.38
N MET A 7 -33.78 -38.28 -27.99
CA MET A 7 -33.73 -36.82 -28.20
C MET A 7 -33.73 -36.02 -26.88
N SER A 8 -34.39 -36.54 -25.84
CA SER A 8 -34.42 -35.92 -24.51
C SER A 8 -33.06 -35.98 -23.80
N TRP A 9 -32.33 -37.09 -23.92
CA TRP A 9 -31.04 -37.28 -23.27
C TRP A 9 -29.93 -36.48 -23.94
N ILE A 10 -29.93 -36.40 -25.28
CA ILE A 10 -28.98 -35.57 -26.03
C ILE A 10 -29.15 -34.08 -25.70
N SER A 11 -30.41 -33.62 -25.59
CA SER A 11 -30.70 -32.23 -25.21
C SER A 11 -30.24 -31.90 -23.79
N LEU A 12 -30.38 -32.85 -22.85
CA LEU A 12 -29.94 -32.68 -21.46
C LEU A 12 -28.40 -32.62 -21.34
N VAL A 13 -27.69 -33.45 -22.11
CA VAL A 13 -26.21 -33.46 -22.13
C VAL A 13 -25.64 -32.18 -22.75
N ILE A 14 -26.28 -31.64 -23.79
CA ILE A 14 -25.88 -30.35 -24.39
C ILE A 14 -26.14 -29.20 -23.42
N LEU A 15 -27.26 -29.20 -22.69
CA LEU A 15 -27.58 -28.18 -21.68
C LEU A 15 -26.60 -28.23 -20.48
N LEU A 16 -26.21 -29.42 -20.04
CA LEU A 16 -25.20 -29.60 -18.98
C LEU A 16 -23.80 -29.13 -19.44
N GLY A 17 -23.45 -29.35 -20.71
CA GLY A 17 -22.17 -28.91 -21.28
C GLY A 17 -22.04 -27.38 -21.38
N VAL A 18 -23.14 -26.67 -21.65
CA VAL A 18 -23.15 -25.19 -21.71
C VAL A 18 -23.07 -24.57 -20.31
N LEU A 19 -23.62 -25.22 -19.28
CA LEU A 19 -23.52 -24.78 -17.88
C LEU A 19 -22.10 -24.95 -17.29
N LEU A 20 -21.31 -25.89 -17.81
CA LEU A 20 -19.91 -26.10 -17.41
C LEU A 20 -18.91 -25.16 -18.10
N LEU A 21 -19.34 -24.45 -19.15
CA LEU A 21 -18.57 -23.39 -19.83
C LEU A 21 -18.88 -21.98 -19.29
N GLY A 22 -19.80 -21.87 -18.34
CA GLY A 22 -19.92 -20.71 -17.47
C GLY A 22 -18.73 -20.66 -16.52
N GLY A 23 -17.54 -20.41 -17.08
CA GLY A 23 -16.32 -20.24 -16.34
C GLY A 23 -16.58 -19.30 -15.18
N CYS A 24 -16.26 -19.75 -13.96
CA CYS A 24 -16.07 -18.86 -12.85
C CYS A 24 -15.08 -17.79 -13.32
N ALA A 25 -15.58 -16.64 -13.77
CA ALA A 25 -14.76 -15.46 -13.91
C ALA A 25 -14.33 -15.15 -12.47
N SER A 26 -13.19 -15.71 -12.07
CA SER A 26 -12.59 -15.46 -10.78
C SER A 26 -12.49 -13.96 -10.66
N SER A 27 -13.23 -13.40 -9.71
CA SER A 27 -13.13 -11.98 -9.38
C SER A 27 -11.65 -11.63 -9.25
N PRO A 28 -11.18 -10.53 -9.87
CA PRO A 28 -9.77 -10.17 -9.83
C PRO A 28 -9.30 -10.08 -8.37
N ASP A 29 -8.04 -10.43 -8.13
CA ASP A 29 -7.45 -10.32 -6.80
C ASP A 29 -7.63 -8.88 -6.29
N PRO A 30 -8.11 -8.67 -5.05
CA PRO A 30 -8.35 -7.33 -4.52
C PRO A 30 -7.12 -6.42 -4.59
N GLU A 31 -5.93 -6.98 -4.40
CA GLU A 31 -4.69 -6.22 -4.50
C GLU A 31 -4.44 -5.75 -5.93
N ASP A 32 -4.76 -6.57 -6.95
CA ASP A 32 -4.59 -6.21 -8.35
C ASP A 32 -5.49 -5.06 -8.77
N VAL A 33 -6.71 -4.99 -8.22
CA VAL A 33 -7.64 -3.87 -8.43
C VAL A 33 -7.01 -2.56 -7.96
N VAL A 34 -6.37 -2.58 -6.80
CA VAL A 34 -5.72 -1.39 -6.23
C VAL A 34 -4.39 -1.09 -6.94
N LYS A 35 -3.50 -2.08 -7.09
CA LYS A 35 -2.18 -1.92 -7.71
C LYS A 35 -2.28 -1.38 -9.13
N ASN A 36 -3.28 -1.81 -9.90
CA ASN A 36 -3.46 -1.39 -11.29
C ASN A 36 -4.28 -0.10 -11.45
N GLY A 37 -4.87 0.41 -10.38
CA GLY A 37 -5.66 1.62 -10.40
C GLY A 37 -4.87 2.87 -10.03
N SER A 38 -5.52 4.03 -10.16
CA SER A 38 -4.94 5.34 -9.87
C SER A 38 -5.89 6.16 -9.01
N LEU A 39 -5.34 7.07 -8.20
CA LEU A 39 -6.12 8.02 -7.40
C LEU A 39 -6.30 9.34 -8.16
N GLU A 40 -7.33 10.11 -7.79
CA GLU A 40 -7.60 11.42 -8.40
C GLU A 40 -6.46 12.43 -8.21
N ILE A 41 -5.71 12.32 -7.12
CA ILE A 41 -4.54 13.18 -6.85
C ILE A 41 -3.41 13.00 -7.88
N ASN A 42 -3.34 11.83 -8.53
CA ASN A 42 -2.40 11.56 -9.62
C ASN A 42 -2.95 10.44 -10.52
N PRO A 43 -3.80 10.78 -11.51
CA PRO A 43 -4.46 9.79 -12.36
C PRO A 43 -3.52 9.16 -13.39
N ALA A 44 -2.31 9.71 -13.58
CA ALA A 44 -1.36 9.25 -14.58
C ALA A 44 -0.51 8.07 -14.10
N VAL A 45 -0.33 7.92 -12.78
CA VAL A 45 0.54 6.90 -12.18
C VAL A 45 -0.31 5.90 -11.42
N LYS A 46 -0.03 4.60 -11.63
CA LYS A 46 -0.70 3.52 -10.91
C LYS A 46 -0.23 3.47 -9.46
N ILE A 47 -1.12 3.13 -8.53
CA ILE A 47 -0.79 3.01 -7.10
C ILE A 47 0.33 1.99 -6.87
N GLY A 48 0.27 0.84 -7.55
CA GLY A 48 1.29 -0.18 -7.46
C GLY A 48 2.66 0.30 -7.94
N GLU A 49 2.69 1.19 -8.95
CA GLU A 49 3.92 1.79 -9.46
C GLU A 49 4.49 2.81 -8.48
N ALA A 50 3.66 3.75 -7.99
CA ALA A 50 4.09 4.77 -7.05
C ALA A 50 4.65 4.16 -5.76
N LEU A 51 3.89 3.26 -5.11
CA LEU A 51 4.30 2.61 -3.87
C LEU A 51 5.41 1.57 -4.10
N GLY A 52 5.39 0.90 -5.25
CA GLY A 52 6.37 -0.11 -5.63
C GLY A 52 7.74 0.48 -5.97
N ASN A 53 7.79 1.68 -6.53
CA ASN A 53 9.03 2.32 -6.98
C ASN A 53 9.57 3.39 -6.03
N TYR A 54 8.82 3.75 -4.99
CA TYR A 54 9.25 4.78 -4.05
C TYR A 54 10.63 4.44 -3.45
N PRO A 55 11.66 5.27 -3.70
CA PRO A 55 13.05 4.87 -3.48
C PRO A 55 13.39 4.73 -1.99
N TYR A 56 12.67 5.43 -1.12
CA TYR A 56 12.93 5.46 0.33
C TYR A 56 12.31 4.29 1.09
N PHE A 57 11.53 3.42 0.44
CA PHE A 57 11.10 2.17 1.05
C PHE A 57 12.17 1.09 0.97
N GLY A 58 12.36 0.37 2.07
CA GLY A 58 13.03 -0.92 2.11
C GLY A 58 12.04 -2.02 1.72
N GLU A 59 11.59 -2.77 2.71
CA GLU A 59 10.59 -3.83 2.55
C GLU A 59 9.20 -3.25 2.29
N LYS A 60 8.45 -3.93 1.41
CA LYS A 60 7.11 -3.54 0.97
C LYS A 60 6.21 -4.76 1.01
N THR A 61 5.05 -4.64 1.64
CA THR A 61 4.07 -5.74 1.75
C THR A 61 2.68 -5.25 1.39
N TRP A 62 1.90 -6.16 0.80
CA TRP A 62 0.50 -5.98 0.51
C TRP A 62 -0.26 -7.11 1.22
N VAL A 63 -1.40 -6.77 1.79
CA VAL A 63 -2.35 -7.74 2.34
C VAL A 63 -3.76 -7.25 2.08
N HIS A 64 -4.73 -8.16 2.05
CA HIS A 64 -6.14 -7.79 2.04
C HIS A 64 -6.92 -8.55 3.11
N TYR A 65 -7.96 -7.91 3.66
CA TYR A 65 -8.81 -8.46 4.71
C TYR A 65 -10.18 -7.77 4.73
N ARG A 66 -11.17 -8.35 5.41
CA ARG A 66 -12.42 -7.65 5.73
C ARG A 66 -12.29 -6.96 7.08
N ASP A 67 -12.67 -5.69 7.16
CA ASP A 67 -12.71 -4.96 8.43
C ASP A 67 -13.99 -5.28 9.23
N ALA A 68 -14.12 -4.73 10.43
CA ALA A 68 -15.28 -4.95 11.31
C ALA A 68 -16.63 -4.49 10.73
N GLN A 69 -16.62 -3.78 9.61
CA GLN A 69 -17.82 -3.37 8.85
C GLN A 69 -17.99 -4.20 7.58
N GLU A 70 -17.31 -5.35 7.48
CA GLU A 70 -17.31 -6.27 6.34
C GLU A 70 -16.81 -5.65 5.02
N ARG A 71 -16.16 -4.48 5.08
CA ARG A 71 -15.58 -3.84 3.90
C ARG A 71 -14.29 -4.55 3.51
N LEU A 72 -14.09 -4.77 2.22
CA LEU A 72 -12.85 -5.32 1.68
C LEU A 72 -11.76 -4.24 1.70
N ILE A 73 -10.75 -4.44 2.54
CA ILE A 73 -9.60 -3.55 2.69
C ILE A 73 -8.39 -4.18 2.02
N VAL A 74 -7.69 -3.38 1.20
CA VAL A 74 -6.33 -3.66 0.77
C VAL A 74 -5.40 -2.72 1.53
N GLU A 75 -4.40 -3.27 2.20
CA GLU A 75 -3.44 -2.54 3.01
C GLU A 75 -2.04 -2.72 2.42
N PHE A 76 -1.41 -1.60 2.08
CA PHE A 76 0.01 -1.53 1.77
C PHE A 76 0.80 -1.13 3.00
N LYS A 77 1.96 -1.75 3.21
CA LYS A 77 2.98 -1.30 4.17
C LYS A 77 4.32 -1.15 3.47
N GLY A 78 4.94 0.02 3.63
CA GLY A 78 6.32 0.28 3.23
C GLY A 78 7.16 0.63 4.46
N ILE A 79 8.19 -0.19 4.74
CA ILE A 79 9.17 0.15 5.78
C ILE A 79 10.06 1.26 5.25
N ILE A 80 10.14 2.37 5.95
CA ILE A 80 10.96 3.52 5.54
C ILE A 80 12.41 3.24 5.95
N ASP A 81 13.30 3.23 4.96
CA ASP A 81 14.74 3.04 5.18
C ASP A 81 15.42 4.40 5.33
N LEU A 82 15.75 4.74 6.58
CA LEU A 82 16.36 6.03 6.94
C LEU A 82 17.67 6.30 6.17
N TYR A 83 18.45 5.26 5.85
CA TYR A 83 19.73 5.44 5.16
C TYR A 83 19.55 5.86 3.70
N LYS A 84 18.38 5.63 3.11
CA LYS A 84 18.10 6.04 1.72
C LYS A 84 17.83 7.54 1.57
N PHE A 85 17.68 8.27 2.67
CA PHE A 85 17.60 9.74 2.68
C PHE A 85 18.97 10.42 2.56
N ARG A 86 20.07 9.67 2.46
CA ARG A 86 21.41 10.26 2.27
C ARG A 86 21.48 11.05 0.97
N GLY A 87 21.90 12.31 1.06
CA GLY A 87 22.03 13.19 -0.09
C GLY A 87 20.71 13.67 -0.69
N CYS A 88 19.58 13.47 -0.02
CA CYS A 88 18.32 14.08 -0.48
C CYS A 88 18.25 15.54 -0.04
N GLU A 89 17.68 16.37 -0.90
CA GLU A 89 17.48 17.80 -0.67
C GLU A 89 15.99 18.10 -0.51
N ARG A 90 15.68 19.01 0.41
CA ARG A 90 14.34 19.56 0.58
C ARG A 90 14.48 21.05 0.96
N ASP A 91 13.70 21.90 0.32
CA ASP A 91 13.66 23.35 0.59
C ASP A 91 15.05 24.02 0.60
N GLY A 92 15.95 23.59 -0.29
CA GLY A 92 17.32 24.10 -0.39
C GLY A 92 18.30 23.57 0.66
N VAL A 93 17.87 22.62 1.49
CA VAL A 93 18.68 22.00 2.55
C VAL A 93 19.01 20.56 2.20
N LEU A 94 20.31 20.23 2.21
CA LEU A 94 20.82 18.89 1.93
C LEU A 94 20.98 18.07 3.21
N LEU A 95 20.41 16.86 3.24
CA LEU A 95 20.75 15.87 4.25
C LEU A 95 22.08 15.18 3.91
N THR A 96 23.17 15.59 4.55
CA THR A 96 24.47 14.95 4.29
C THR A 96 24.47 13.49 4.78
N PRO A 97 25.30 12.63 4.18
CA PRO A 97 25.46 11.24 4.65
C PRO A 97 25.77 11.13 6.15
N GLU A 98 26.57 12.04 6.70
CA GLU A 98 26.93 12.07 8.12
C GLU A 98 25.73 12.41 9.01
N MET A 99 24.90 13.38 8.60
CA MET A 99 23.67 13.72 9.33
C MET A 99 22.73 12.54 9.39
N VAL A 100 22.49 11.89 8.25
CA VAL A 100 21.64 10.69 8.17
C VAL A 100 22.20 9.56 9.03
N TYR A 101 23.52 9.33 9.00
CA TYR A 101 24.14 8.31 9.83
C TYR A 101 24.01 8.60 11.33
N ARG A 102 24.21 9.86 11.76
CA ARG A 102 24.03 10.28 13.16
C ARG A 102 22.57 10.11 13.60
N ALA A 103 21.62 10.57 12.79
CA ALA A 103 20.20 10.47 13.06
C ALA A 103 19.76 9.00 13.15
N ALA A 104 20.09 8.18 12.15
CA ALA A 104 19.74 6.75 12.11
C ALA A 104 20.32 5.99 13.32
N ARG A 105 21.53 6.34 13.79
CA ARG A 105 22.09 5.75 15.02
C ARG A 105 21.34 6.17 16.28
N ARG A 106 20.94 7.45 16.39
CA ARG A 106 20.12 7.94 17.51
C ARG A 106 18.73 7.29 17.51
N MET A 107 18.20 7.02 16.32
CA MET A 107 16.89 6.45 16.07
C MET A 107 16.89 4.94 15.83
N ARG A 108 17.97 4.21 16.16
CA ARG A 108 18.08 2.77 15.85
C ARG A 108 16.97 1.89 16.44
N ASP A 109 16.32 2.39 17.48
CA ASP A 109 15.23 1.72 18.20
C ASP A 109 13.85 2.24 17.73
N VAL A 110 13.80 2.98 16.63
CA VAL A 110 12.60 3.55 15.98
C VAL A 110 12.39 2.87 14.64
N ASN A 111 11.18 2.35 14.42
CA ASN A 111 10.74 1.83 13.13
C ASN A 111 9.67 2.74 12.55
N LEU A 112 9.85 3.13 11.30
CA LEU A 112 8.88 3.93 10.55
C LEU A 112 8.25 3.08 9.46
N THR A 113 6.93 2.99 9.47
CA THR A 113 6.16 2.25 8.48
C THR A 113 5.12 3.16 7.85
N TYR A 114 5.22 3.40 6.55
CA TYR A 114 4.12 3.98 5.79
C TYR A 114 3.01 2.94 5.61
N ILE A 115 1.77 3.33 5.86
CA ILE A 115 0.59 2.48 5.68
C ILE A 115 -0.44 3.23 4.86
N ALA A 116 -0.85 2.63 3.73
CA ALA A 116 -1.99 3.06 2.95
C ALA A 116 -3.08 1.97 2.96
N ARG A 117 -4.32 2.36 3.23
CA ARG A 117 -5.48 1.46 3.24
C ARG A 117 -6.49 1.92 2.20
N PHE A 118 -6.93 0.98 1.38
CA PHE A 118 -7.90 1.20 0.32
C PHE A 118 -9.14 0.37 0.60
N VAL A 119 -10.32 0.95 0.39
CA VAL A 119 -11.57 0.20 0.40
C VAL A 119 -11.88 -0.16 -1.05
N VAL A 120 -12.05 -1.45 -1.32
CA VAL A 120 -12.50 -1.95 -2.62
C VAL A 120 -14.03 -2.01 -2.63
N SER A 121 -14.65 -1.58 -3.73
CA SER A 121 -16.10 -1.65 -3.91
C SER A 121 -16.61 -3.09 -3.92
N GLU A 122 -17.88 -3.30 -3.58
CA GLU A 122 -18.48 -4.64 -3.53
C GLU A 122 -18.42 -5.39 -4.86
N ASP A 123 -18.45 -4.67 -5.98
CA ASP A 123 -18.30 -5.24 -7.32
C ASP A 123 -16.86 -5.60 -7.70
N GLY A 124 -15.88 -5.28 -6.84
CA GLY A 124 -14.46 -5.56 -7.04
C GLY A 124 -13.81 -4.76 -8.16
N LYS A 125 -14.43 -3.67 -8.65
CA LYS A 125 -13.94 -2.92 -9.83
C LYS A 125 -13.35 -1.57 -9.51
N LYS A 126 -13.67 -0.99 -8.36
CA LYS A 126 -13.24 0.34 -7.94
C LYS A 126 -12.63 0.27 -6.56
N PHE A 127 -11.88 1.30 -6.21
CA PHE A 127 -11.37 1.48 -4.86
C PHE A 127 -11.33 2.95 -4.50
N SER A 128 -11.25 3.24 -3.21
CA SER A 128 -10.96 4.57 -2.68
C SER A 128 -9.92 4.49 -1.57
N LEU A 129 -9.13 5.55 -1.42
CA LEU A 129 -8.19 5.65 -0.30
C LEU A 129 -8.98 5.93 0.99
N LYS A 130 -8.94 4.98 1.93
CA LYS A 130 -9.57 5.10 3.25
C LYS A 130 -8.71 5.91 4.22
N SER A 131 -7.40 5.64 4.21
CA SER A 131 -6.45 6.30 5.09
C SER A 131 -5.02 6.08 4.61
N SER A 132 -4.17 7.05 4.89
CA SER A 132 -2.73 7.04 4.66
C SER A 132 -2.05 7.59 5.92
N SER A 133 -0.92 7.02 6.33
CA SER A 133 -0.23 7.43 7.57
C SER A 133 1.19 6.88 7.67
N ILE A 134 2.04 7.54 8.45
CA ILE A 134 3.28 6.96 8.98
C ILE A 134 3.05 6.51 10.42
N ASN A 135 3.31 5.24 10.66
CA ASN A 135 3.37 4.64 11.99
C ASN A 135 4.82 4.67 12.47
N MET A 136 5.02 5.20 13.68
CA MET A 136 6.30 5.20 14.38
C MET A 136 6.20 4.32 15.62
N ASP A 137 6.95 3.23 15.60
CA ASP A 137 7.11 2.33 16.75
C ASP A 137 8.50 2.55 17.36
N SER A 138 8.58 2.79 18.66
CA SER A 138 9.86 2.96 19.35
C SER A 138 9.93 2.25 20.70
N LEU A 139 11.14 1.98 21.19
CA LEU A 139 11.37 1.45 22.54
C LEU A 139 11.98 2.53 23.44
N LYS A 140 11.27 2.95 24.49
CA LYS A 140 11.80 3.93 25.45
C LYS A 140 12.84 3.26 26.35
N LYS A 141 14.12 3.62 26.18
CA LYS A 141 15.25 2.99 26.91
C LYS A 141 15.13 3.02 28.43
N GLU A 142 14.56 4.09 28.98
CA GLU A 142 14.40 4.30 30.42
C GLU A 142 13.38 3.34 31.06
N THR A 143 12.34 2.95 30.31
CA THR A 143 11.21 2.19 30.86
C THR A 143 11.03 0.82 30.22
N GLY A 144 11.73 0.54 29.13
CA GLY A 144 11.53 -0.66 28.31
C GLY A 144 10.16 -0.73 27.65
N LYS A 145 9.35 0.34 27.70
CA LYS A 145 7.99 0.34 27.14
C LYS A 145 8.03 0.71 25.66
N LYS A 146 7.24 -0.01 24.86
CA LYS A 146 6.96 0.38 23.47
C LYS A 146 6.12 1.66 23.46
N GLN A 147 6.50 2.58 22.60
CA GLN A 147 5.73 3.76 22.27
C GLN A 147 5.28 3.67 20.82
N PHE A 148 4.06 4.09 20.57
CA PHE A 148 3.47 4.14 19.24
C PHE A 148 2.96 5.55 18.98
N GLN A 149 3.36 6.11 17.84
CA GLN A 149 2.82 7.36 17.33
C GLN A 149 2.35 7.14 15.89
N LYS A 150 1.24 7.79 15.54
CA LYS A 150 0.70 7.76 14.19
C LYS A 150 0.58 9.17 13.66
N ILE A 151 1.22 9.41 12.51
CA ILE A 151 1.18 10.67 11.77
C ILE A 151 0.23 10.41 10.59
N PHE A 152 -0.93 11.05 10.59
CA PHE A 152 -1.88 10.92 9.49
C PHE A 152 -1.43 11.75 8.29
N ASP A 153 -1.75 11.26 7.10
CA ASP A 153 -1.47 11.95 5.86
C ASP A 153 -2.52 13.04 5.58
N GLU A 154 -2.34 14.18 6.23
CA GLU A 154 -3.18 15.36 6.02
C GLU A 154 -2.97 15.90 4.60
N ASP A 155 -4.09 16.19 3.92
CA ASP A 155 -4.12 16.68 2.53
C ASP A 155 -3.32 15.85 1.51
N TYR A 156 -3.09 14.57 1.81
CA TYR A 156 -2.32 13.63 0.99
C TYR A 156 -0.85 14.04 0.78
N LEU A 157 -0.27 14.89 1.63
CA LEU A 157 1.09 15.39 1.47
C LEU A 157 2.14 14.25 1.39
N ILE A 158 2.04 13.23 2.24
CA ILE A 158 2.93 12.07 2.22
C ILE A 158 2.79 11.33 0.89
N LEU A 159 1.54 11.02 0.52
CA LEU A 159 1.27 10.28 -0.70
C LEU A 159 1.69 11.05 -1.96
N GLN A 160 1.52 12.36 -2.00
CA GLN A 160 2.01 13.22 -3.09
C GLN A 160 3.54 13.15 -3.23
N ASN A 161 4.28 13.17 -2.12
CA ASN A 161 5.75 13.01 -2.17
C ASN A 161 6.15 11.60 -2.66
N ILE A 162 5.39 10.57 -2.28
CA ILE A 162 5.57 9.20 -2.80
C ILE A 162 5.39 9.18 -4.33
N TYR A 163 4.30 9.75 -4.84
CA TYR A 163 4.04 9.84 -6.28
C TYR A 163 5.13 10.60 -7.04
N ALA A 164 5.69 11.64 -6.42
CA ALA A 164 6.75 12.46 -7.00
C ALA A 164 8.16 11.88 -6.81
N ASN A 165 8.30 10.73 -6.13
CA ASN A 165 9.58 10.17 -5.68
C ASN A 165 10.45 11.17 -4.89
N GLN A 166 9.79 12.09 -4.17
CA GLN A 166 10.42 13.08 -3.31
C GLN A 166 10.51 12.57 -1.87
N PRO A 167 11.50 13.00 -1.07
CA PRO A 167 11.57 12.62 0.33
C PRO A 167 10.32 13.10 1.08
N GLU A 168 9.64 12.16 1.72
CA GLU A 168 8.50 12.43 2.59
C GLU A 168 8.91 13.41 3.72
N PRO A 169 8.14 14.50 3.94
CA PRO A 169 8.56 15.62 4.80
C PRO A 169 8.86 15.22 6.24
N SER A 170 7.99 14.46 6.90
CA SER A 170 8.08 14.17 8.34
C SER A 170 9.34 13.36 8.66
N THR A 171 9.65 12.38 7.81
CA THR A 171 10.87 11.57 7.94
C THR A 171 12.10 12.42 7.68
N TRP A 172 12.08 13.26 6.64
CA TRP A 172 13.18 14.17 6.31
C TRP A 172 13.47 15.12 7.48
N GLU A 173 12.45 15.77 8.04
CA GLU A 173 12.56 16.72 9.15
C GLU A 173 13.09 16.04 10.42
N MET A 174 12.63 14.83 10.70
CA MET A 174 13.13 14.06 11.83
C MET A 174 14.61 13.72 11.67
N LEU A 175 15.05 13.33 10.47
CA LEU A 175 16.46 13.07 10.19
C LEU A 175 17.31 14.34 10.25
N TYR A 176 16.79 15.47 9.78
CA TYR A 176 17.46 16.77 9.87
C TYR A 176 17.65 17.18 11.34
N SER A 177 16.58 17.15 12.12
CA SER A 177 16.58 17.52 13.55
C SER A 177 17.46 16.59 14.39
N ALA A 178 17.40 15.28 14.16
CA ALA A 178 18.22 14.32 14.87
C ALA A 178 19.66 14.22 14.33
N GLY A 179 19.93 14.73 13.14
CA GLY A 179 21.21 14.63 12.45
C GLY A 179 22.09 15.86 12.60
N GLY A 180 21.49 17.04 12.79
CA GLY A 180 22.16 18.27 13.23
C GLY A 180 22.96 18.05 14.52
#